data_AF-A0A2G2YUP3-F1
#
_entry.id   AF-A0A2G2YUP3-F1
#
_cell.length_a   1.000
_cell.length_b   1.000
_cell.length_c   1.000
_cell.angle_alpha   90.00
_cell.angle_beta   90.00
_cell.angle_gamma   90.00
#
_symmetry.space_group_name_H-M   'P 1'
#
loop_
_entity.id
_entity.type
_entity.pdbx_description
1 polymer ?
#
loop_
_entity_poly.entity_id
_entity_poly.type
_entity_poly.pdbx_seq_one_letter_code
_entity_poly.pdbx_strand_id
1 'polypeptide(L)'
;MRAQVIFFKSKAFVNERFSRELVPLGEQIANKCQGLPLTIVVVARLLSKSKSTEEEWKNVAENMKSRVTKDPAEQCLRVVTSSYHYLPNDLQACLLYLTIFPEDSKISV
;
A
#
# COMPACT_ATOMS: atom_id res chain seq x y z
N MET A 1 -9.16 -13.51 8.60
CA MET A 1 -10.02 -12.54 7.86
C MET A 1 -10.48 -11.38 8.74
N ARG A 2 -11.14 -11.59 9.90
CA ARG A 2 -11.64 -10.48 10.76
C ARG A 2 -10.58 -9.45 11.19
N ALA A 3 -9.38 -9.89 11.59
CA ALA A 3 -8.31 -8.98 12.03
C ALA A 3 -7.79 -8.04 10.93
N GLN A 4 -7.79 -8.49 9.68
CA GLN A 4 -7.31 -7.74 8.53
C GLN A 4 -8.23 -6.56 8.17
N VAL A 5 -9.54 -6.78 8.23
CA VAL A 5 -10.55 -5.74 8.04
C VAL A 5 -10.42 -4.66 9.13
N ILE A 6 -10.19 -5.08 10.37
CA ILE A 6 -9.99 -4.16 11.50
C ILE A 6 -8.72 -3.33 11.30
N PHE A 7 -7.63 -3.97 10.87
CA PHE A 7 -6.36 -3.30 10.60
C PHE A 7 -6.46 -2.32 9.42
N PHE A 8 -7.15 -2.68 8.34
CA PHE A 8 -7.41 -1.77 7.22
C PHE A 8 -8.24 -0.56 7.66
N LYS A 9 -9.33 -0.79 8.42
CA LYS A 9 -10.18 0.28 8.95
C LYS A 9 -9.37 1.26 9.82
N SER A 10 -8.48 0.76 10.68
CA SER A 10 -7.67 1.65 11.53
C SER A 10 -6.66 2.51 10.74
N LYS A 11 -6.14 1.99 9.62
CA LYS A 11 -5.18 2.72 8.78
C LYS A 11 -5.82 3.67 7.77
N ALA A 12 -7.00 3.34 7.25
CA ALA A 12 -7.66 4.12 6.20
C ALA A 12 -8.40 5.34 6.76
N PHE A 13 -8.77 5.31 8.05
CA PHE A 13 -9.73 6.25 8.61
C PHE A 13 -9.24 6.90 9.90
N VAL A 14 -8.00 7.39 9.90
CA VAL A 14 -7.34 7.95 11.10
C VAL A 14 -8.12 9.11 11.72
N ASN A 15 -9.05 9.80 11.01
CA ASN A 15 -9.80 10.95 11.56
C ASN A 15 -11.18 11.28 10.95
N GLU A 16 -11.81 10.42 10.12
CA GLU A 16 -13.05 10.79 9.40
C GLU A 16 -14.29 9.96 9.75
N ARG A 17 -15.45 10.63 9.73
CA ARG A 17 -16.77 10.01 9.92
C ARG A 17 -17.09 9.13 8.72
N PHE A 18 -17.23 7.86 9.03
CA PHE A 18 -17.60 6.81 8.12
C PHE A 18 -18.95 7.05 7.41
N SER A 19 -18.96 7.19 6.09
CA SER A 19 -20.19 6.93 5.33
C SER A 19 -20.45 5.42 5.36
N ARG A 20 -21.67 5.02 5.74
CA ARG A 20 -22.10 3.61 5.76
C ARG A 20 -21.95 2.94 4.38
N GLU A 21 -21.87 3.72 3.32
CA GLU A 21 -21.68 3.25 1.94
C GLU A 21 -20.25 2.75 1.68
N LEU A 22 -19.26 3.16 2.49
CA LEU A 22 -17.86 2.76 2.33
C LEU A 22 -17.48 1.49 3.12
N VAL A 23 -18.33 0.99 4.04
CA VAL A 23 -18.09 -0.30 4.75
C VAL A 23 -17.83 -1.43 3.77
N PRO A 24 -18.75 -1.71 2.82
CA PRO A 24 -18.64 -2.90 1.99
C PRO A 24 -17.44 -2.80 1.06
N LEU A 25 -17.14 -1.60 0.56
CA LEU A 25 -15.96 -1.34 -0.29
C LEU A 25 -14.66 -1.56 0.49
N GLY A 26 -14.57 -1.02 1.71
CA GLY A 26 -13.41 -1.24 2.58
C GLY A 26 -13.19 -2.70 2.95
N GLU A 27 -14.26 -3.48 3.13
CA GLU A 27 -14.17 -4.92 3.38
C GLU A 27 -13.71 -5.69 2.15
N GLN A 28 -14.25 -5.36 0.97
CA GLN A 28 -13.82 -5.94 -0.30
C GLN A 28 -12.33 -5.67 -0.57
N ILE A 29 -11.90 -4.42 -0.39
CA ILE A 29 -10.50 -4.00 -0.56
C ILE A 29 -9.60 -4.69 0.45
N ALA A 30 -10.00 -4.71 1.74
CA ALA A 30 -9.26 -5.41 2.77
C ALA A 30 -9.06 -6.87 2.37
N ASN A 31 -10.10 -7.59 1.94
CA ASN A 31 -9.98 -8.98 1.51
C ASN A 31 -9.02 -9.17 0.32
N LYS A 32 -9.06 -8.25 -0.66
CA LYS A 32 -8.13 -8.25 -1.81
C LYS A 32 -6.66 -8.02 -1.43
N CYS A 33 -6.38 -7.49 -0.24
CA CYS A 33 -5.00 -7.32 0.25
C CYS A 33 -4.34 -8.62 0.77
N GLN A 34 -5.08 -9.74 0.85
CA GLN A 34 -4.57 -11.08 1.20
C GLN A 34 -3.73 -11.19 2.49
N GLY A 35 -3.94 -10.30 3.46
CA GLY A 35 -3.30 -10.33 4.77
C GLY A 35 -1.93 -9.68 4.81
N LEU A 36 -1.43 -9.15 3.69
CA LEU A 36 -0.13 -8.47 3.61
C LEU A 36 -0.20 -7.09 4.29
N PRO A 37 0.49 -6.88 5.43
CA PRO A 37 0.38 -5.63 6.20
C PRO A 37 0.79 -4.40 5.38
N LEU A 38 1.82 -4.51 4.54
CA LEU A 38 2.31 -3.42 3.71
C LEU A 38 1.29 -3.01 2.65
N THR A 39 0.66 -3.97 1.96
CA THR A 39 -0.41 -3.71 0.98
C THR A 39 -1.58 -3.02 1.65
N ILE A 40 -1.98 -3.47 2.84
CA ILE A 40 -3.06 -2.85 3.63
C ILE A 40 -2.72 -1.41 3.95
N VAL A 41 -1.52 -1.13 4.46
CA VAL A 41 -1.10 0.24 4.81
C VAL A 41 -1.06 1.14 3.58
N VAL A 42 -0.51 0.67 2.46
CA VAL A 42 -0.41 1.47 1.22
C VAL A 42 -1.79 1.82 0.68
N VAL A 43 -2.70 0.84 0.57
CA VAL A 43 -4.04 1.06 0.03
C VAL A 43 -4.89 1.90 0.99
N ALA A 44 -4.80 1.64 2.29
CA ALA A 44 -5.46 2.44 3.30
C ALA A 44 -5.01 3.90 3.24
N ARG A 45 -3.69 4.15 3.10
CA ARG A 45 -3.12 5.51 3.02
C ARG A 45 -3.44 6.21 1.70
N LEU A 46 -3.59 5.45 0.62
CA LEU A 46 -4.03 5.97 -0.67
C LEU A 46 -5.46 6.53 -0.56
N LEU A 47 -6.34 5.79 0.11
CA LEU A 47 -7.75 6.13 0.29
C LEU A 47 -8.02 7.09 1.45
N SER A 48 -7.10 7.19 2.43
CA SER A 48 -7.19 8.12 3.55
C SER A 48 -6.91 9.58 3.17
N LYS A 49 -6.75 9.89 1.87
CA LYS A 49 -6.59 11.27 1.41
C LYS A 49 -7.94 11.98 1.50
N SER A 50 -7.96 13.19 2.05
CA SER A 50 -9.15 14.00 2.40
C SER A 50 -10.12 14.36 1.26
N LYS A 51 -9.90 13.82 0.05
CA LYS A 51 -10.75 14.03 -1.12
C LYS A 51 -11.23 12.73 -1.76
N SER A 52 -10.99 11.58 -1.13
CA SER A 52 -11.32 10.32 -1.78
C SER A 52 -12.83 10.10 -1.84
N THR A 53 -13.36 10.06 -3.06
CA THR A 53 -14.79 9.91 -3.33
C THR A 53 -15.21 8.45 -3.28
N GLU A 54 -16.49 8.16 -3.10
CA GLU A 54 -17.03 6.79 -3.19
C GLU A 54 -16.65 6.12 -4.52
N GLU A 55 -16.58 6.89 -5.60
CA GLU A 55 -16.17 6.42 -6.92
C GLU A 55 -14.70 6.00 -6.96
N GLU A 56 -13.81 6.70 -6.26
CA GLU A 56 -12.41 6.26 -6.09
C GLU A 56 -12.32 4.96 -5.28
N TRP A 57 -13.14 4.81 -4.24
CA TRP A 57 -13.22 3.57 -3.46
C TRP A 57 -13.71 2.40 -4.32
N LYS A 58 -14.77 2.59 -5.12
CA LYS A 58 -15.26 1.59 -6.09
C LYS A 58 -14.19 1.24 -7.11
N ASN A 59 -13.54 2.25 -7.68
CA ASN A 59 -12.47 2.07 -8.65
C ASN A 59 -11.32 1.23 -8.07
N VAL A 60 -10.86 1.50 -6.85
CA VAL A 60 -9.83 0.70 -6.17
C VAL A 60 -10.33 -0.72 -5.87
N ALA A 61 -11.57 -0.86 -5.40
CA ALA A 61 -12.18 -2.15 -5.12
C ALA A 61 -12.31 -3.03 -6.37
N GLU A 62 -12.62 -2.46 -7.54
CA GLU A 62 -12.74 -3.18 -8.81
C GLU A 62 -11.38 -3.42 -9.48
N ASN A 63 -10.53 -2.40 -9.56
CA ASN A 63 -9.26 -2.42 -10.30
C ASN A 63 -8.05 -2.91 -9.50
N MET A 64 -8.20 -3.24 -8.21
CA MET A 64 -7.32 -4.22 -7.57
C MET A 64 -7.48 -5.57 -8.30
N LYS A 65 -6.78 -5.70 -9.43
CA LYS A 65 -6.52 -6.98 -10.07
C LYS A 65 -5.79 -7.84 -9.04
N SER A 66 -6.21 -9.09 -8.89
CA SER A 66 -5.41 -10.11 -8.22
C SER A 66 -4.14 -10.34 -9.02
N ARG A 67 -3.18 -9.41 -8.98
CA ARG A 67 -1.85 -9.58 -9.57
C ARG A 67 -1.02 -10.63 -8.83
N VAL A 68 -1.61 -11.26 -7.80
CA VAL A 68 -1.08 -12.36 -7.02
C VAL A 68 -1.16 -13.68 -7.78
N THR A 69 -0.64 -13.69 -9.01
CA THR A 69 -0.22 -14.93 -9.69
C THR A 69 1.29 -15.00 -9.82
N LYS A 70 2.02 -13.94 -9.43
CA LYS A 70 3.47 -13.90 -9.33
C LYS A 70 3.91 -13.79 -7.88
N ASP A 71 5.09 -14.32 -7.60
CA ASP A 71 5.76 -14.19 -6.31
C ASP A 71 5.74 -12.71 -5.84
N PRO A 72 5.21 -12.42 -4.64
CA PRO A 72 5.14 -11.05 -4.12
C PRO A 72 6.49 -10.33 -4.12
N ALA A 73 7.60 -11.04 -3.94
CA ALA A 73 8.93 -10.45 -4.01
C ALA A 73 9.30 -10.05 -5.44
N GLU A 74 9.05 -10.90 -6.44
CA GLU A 74 9.22 -10.54 -7.87
C GLU A 74 8.37 -9.31 -8.25
N GLN A 75 7.13 -9.22 -7.76
CA GLN A 75 6.28 -8.07 -8.04
C GLN A 75 6.80 -6.79 -7.37
N CYS A 76 7.27 -6.88 -6.12
CA CYS A 76 7.86 -5.76 -5.40
C CYS A 76 9.13 -5.27 -6.10
N LEU A 77 10.03 -6.21 -6.44
CA LEU A 77 11.26 -5.93 -7.19
C LEU A 77 10.97 -5.19 -8.49
N ARG A 78 9.98 -5.62 -9.28
CA ARG A 78 9.59 -4.92 -10.52
C ARG A 78 9.18 -3.47 -10.30
N VAL A 79 8.42 -3.18 -9.24
CA VAL A 79 8.00 -1.81 -8.92
C VAL A 79 9.19 -0.97 -8.46
N VAL A 80 10.04 -1.54 -7.60
CA VAL A 80 11.25 -0.86 -7.09
C VAL A 80 12.23 -0.57 -8.23
N THR A 81 12.55 -1.56 -9.07
CA THR A 81 13.44 -1.41 -10.23
C THR A 81 12.90 -0.37 -11.21
N SER A 82 11.59 -0.40 -11.52
CA SER A 82 11.01 0.61 -12.40
C SER A 82 11.14 2.01 -11.79
N SER A 83 10.84 2.16 -10.50
CA SER A 83 10.93 3.46 -9.82
C SER A 83 12.38 3.96 -9.78
N TYR A 84 13.34 3.06 -9.53
CA TYR A 84 14.77 3.35 -9.51
C TYR A 84 15.26 3.96 -10.83
N HIS A 85 14.88 3.39 -11.98
CA HIS A 85 15.28 3.90 -13.29
C HIS A 85 14.78 5.31 -13.61
N TYR A 86 13.65 5.73 -13.02
CA TYR A 86 13.11 7.08 -13.24
C TYR A 86 13.60 8.11 -12.22
N LEU A 87 14.42 7.71 -11.24
CA LEU A 87 14.99 8.65 -10.28
C LEU A 87 16.18 9.42 -10.88
N PRO A 88 16.36 10.70 -10.52
CA PRO A 88 17.59 11.44 -10.75
C PRO A 88 18.82 10.70 -10.18
N ASN A 89 19.97 10.86 -10.82
CA ASN A 89 21.20 10.15 -10.46
C ASN A 89 21.58 10.30 -8.98
N ASP A 90 21.41 11.49 -8.42
CA ASP A 90 21.74 11.75 -7.01
C ASP A 90 20.90 10.90 -6.05
N LEU A 91 19.61 10.70 -6.36
CA LEU A 91 18.72 9.88 -5.56
C LEU A 91 18.95 8.38 -5.76
N GLN A 92 19.36 7.95 -6.95
CA GLN A 92 19.81 6.57 -7.17
C GLN A 92 21.04 6.26 -6.30
N ALA A 93 22.01 7.17 -6.26
CA ALA A 93 23.19 7.04 -5.41
C ALA A 93 22.82 6.99 -3.92
N CYS A 94 21.88 7.83 -3.46
CA CYS A 94 21.36 7.77 -2.10
C CYS A 94 20.72 6.42 -1.77
N LEU A 95 19.97 5.80 -2.70
CA LEU A 95 19.38 4.48 -2.48
C LEU A 95 20.45 3.37 -2.41
N LEU A 96 21.49 3.45 -3.24
CA LEU A 96 22.63 2.52 -3.18
C LEU A 96 23.39 2.62 -1.86
N TYR A 97 23.52 3.83 -1.29
CA TYR A 97 24.15 4.01 0.02
C TYR A 97 23.44 3.19 1.12
N LEU A 98 22.12 3.01 1.02
CA LEU A 98 21.36 2.22 1.97
C LEU A 98 21.75 0.74 1.99
N THR A 99 22.32 0.20 0.89
CA THR A 99 22.70 -1.23 0.82
C THR A 99 23.93 -1.57 1.66
N ILE A 100 24.64 -0.57 2.16
CA ILE A 100 25.82 -0.75 3.02
C ILE A 100 25.40 -1.13 4.44
N PHE A 101 24.21 -0.70 4.86
CA PHE A 101 23.69 -1.00 6.19
C PHE A 101 23.16 -2.44 6.26
N PRO A 102 23.35 -3.14 7.39
CA PRO A 102 22.73 -4.44 7.62
C PRO A 102 21.20 -4.35 7.51
N GLU A 103 20.58 -5.45 7.08
CA GLU A 103 19.12 -5.57 7.05
C GLU A 103 18.52 -5.26 8.43
N ASP A 104 17.40 -4.53 8.43
CA ASP A 104 16.67 -4.08 9.63
C ASP A 104 17.47 -3.23 10.64
N SER A 105 18.64 -2.71 10.26
CA SER A 105 19.40 -1.80 11.12
C SER A 105 18.86 -0.37 11.07
N LYS A 106 18.93 0.33 12.22
CA LYS A 106 18.53 1.74 12.30
C LYS A 106 19.62 2.60 11.66
N ILE A 107 19.29 3.27 10.56
CA ILE A 107 20.16 4.26 9.94
C ILE A 107 20.03 5.56 10.72
N SER A 108 21.12 6.03 11.32
CA SER A 108 21.22 7.37 11.89
C SER A 108 21.76 8.32 10.83
N VAL A 109 20.91 9.23 10.36
CA VAL A 109 21.26 10.33 9.45
C VAL A 109 21.39 11.61 10.24
#